data_AF-A0A7G6E7N7-F1
#
_entry.id   AF-A0A7G6E7N7-F1
#
_cell.length_a   1.000
_cell.length_b   1.000
_cell.length_c   1.000
_cell.angle_alpha   90.00
_cell.angle_beta   90.00
_cell.angle_gamma   90.00
#
_symmetry.space_group_name_H-M   'P 1'
#
loop_
_entity.id
_entity.type
_entity.pdbx_description
1 polymer ?
#
loop_
_entity_poly.entity_id
_entity_poly.type
_entity_poly.pdbx_seq_one_letter_code
_entity_poly.pdbx_strand_id
1 'polypeptide(L)'
;MWLILFVTKKLTLLVNLRHHQYLSLHDALTGLYNRAYFQEIMRTLEKGPIQPVGMIICDVDGLKLINDTLGHEIGDSLLITTAEIISTALGTQGIAARIGGDEFAI
;
A
#
# COMPACT_ATOMS: atom_id res chain seq x y z
N MET A 1 -21.89 31.34 14.86
CA MET A 1 -22.06 30.97 13.44
C MET A 1 -20.74 30.97 12.65
N TRP A 2 -19.95 32.05 12.63
CA TRP A 2 -18.67 32.10 11.89
C TRP A 2 -17.54 31.20 12.43
N LEU A 3 -17.43 31.03 13.75
CA LEU A 3 -16.41 30.15 14.35
C LEU A 3 -16.62 28.67 13.97
N ILE A 4 -17.88 28.22 13.95
CA ILE A 4 -18.24 26.85 13.55
C ILE A 4 -17.86 26.61 12.09
N LEU A 5 -18.17 27.54 11.19
CA LEU A 5 -17.78 27.48 9.77
C LEU A 5 -16.25 27.47 9.57
N PHE A 6 -15.49 28.19 10.38
CA PHE A 6 -14.04 28.20 10.33
C PHE A 6 -13.44 26.86 10.80
N VAL A 7 -13.95 26.32 11.92
CA VAL A 7 -13.51 25.03 12.47
C VAL A 7 -13.84 23.89 11.51
N THR A 8 -15.05 23.87 10.92
CA THR A 8 -15.42 22.81 9.95
C THR A 8 -14.57 22.87 8.69
N LYS A 9 -14.35 24.06 8.10
CA LYS A 9 -13.47 24.20 6.93
C LYS A 9 -12.04 23.76 7.22
N LYS A 10 -11.48 24.12 8.39
CA LYS A 10 -10.14 23.71 8.80
C LYS A 10 -10.06 22.19 9.00
N LEU A 11 -11.08 21.58 9.60
CA LEU A 11 -11.15 20.14 9.79
C LEU A 11 -11.22 19.39 8.46
N THR A 12 -12.08 19.82 7.54
CA THR A 12 -12.20 19.23 6.19
C THR A 12 -10.88 19.32 5.43
N LEU A 13 -10.18 20.46 5.50
CA LEU A 13 -8.87 20.61 4.88
C LEU A 13 -7.85 19.60 5.43
N LEU A 14 -7.80 19.42 6.74
CA LEU A 14 -6.89 18.47 7.38
C LEU A 14 -7.19 17.02 7.01
N VAL A 15 -8.47 16.64 6.95
CA VAL A 15 -8.89 15.30 6.52
C VAL A 15 -8.49 15.06 5.07
N ASN A 16 -8.74 16.03 4.18
CA ASN A 16 -8.37 15.92 2.77
C ASN A 16 -6.86 15.82 2.59
N LEU A 17 -6.07 16.62 3.32
CA LEU A 17 -4.61 16.55 3.27
C LEU A 17 -4.09 15.18 3.70
N ARG A 18 -4.63 14.61 4.78
CA ARG A 18 -4.28 13.25 5.23
C ARG A 18 -4.68 12.21 4.20
N HIS A 19 -5.85 12.35 3.59
CA HIS A 19 -6.31 11.43 2.56
C HIS A 19 -5.42 11.47 1.31
N HIS A 20 -5.03 12.66 0.86
CA HIS A 20 -4.09 12.81 -0.25
C HIS A 20 -2.72 12.23 0.07
N GLN A 21 -2.21 12.44 1.29
CA GLN A 21 -0.96 11.82 1.73
C GLN A 21 -1.08 10.29 1.77
N TYR A 22 -2.18 9.77 2.29
CA TYR A 22 -2.42 8.33 2.33
C TYR A 22 -2.43 7.72 0.92
N LEU A 23 -3.23 8.28 0.01
CA LEU A 23 -3.30 7.83 -1.39
C LEU A 23 -1.99 7.97 -2.15
N SER A 24 -1.16 8.96 -1.78
CA SER A 24 0.17 9.13 -2.38
C SER A 24 1.13 8.00 -2.00
N LEU A 25 0.91 7.33 -0.87
CA LEU A 25 1.83 6.33 -0.31
C LEU A 25 1.27 4.91 -0.33
N HIS A 26 -0.02 4.73 -0.53
CA HIS A 26 -0.68 3.42 -0.49
C HIS A 26 -1.28 3.04 -1.84
N ASP A 27 -1.34 1.74 -2.09
CA ASP A 27 -2.06 1.15 -3.20
C ASP A 27 -3.56 1.20 -2.91
N ALA A 28 -4.35 1.74 -3.85
CA ALA A 28 -5.77 1.99 -3.64
C ALA A 28 -6.61 0.71 -3.53
N LEU A 29 -6.15 -0.38 -4.14
CA LEU A 29 -6.87 -1.65 -4.15
C LEU A 29 -6.60 -2.47 -2.88
N THR A 30 -5.32 -2.61 -2.51
CA THR A 30 -4.91 -3.50 -1.41
C THR A 30 -4.75 -2.79 -0.07
N GLY A 31 -4.63 -1.47 -0.06
CA GLY A 31 -4.35 -0.69 1.16
C GLY A 31 -2.92 -0.83 1.70
N LEU A 32 -2.06 -1.64 1.06
CA LEU A 32 -0.62 -1.71 1.36
C LEU A 32 0.10 -0.44 0.91
N TYR A 33 1.38 -0.30 1.26
CA TYR A 33 2.20 0.73 0.63
C TYR A 33 2.32 0.51 -0.88
N ASN A 34 2.49 1.59 -1.62
CA ASN A 34 2.70 1.53 -3.06
C ASN A 34 4.19 1.48 -3.42
N ARG A 35 4.46 1.25 -4.71
CA ARG A 35 5.80 1.26 -5.28
C ARG A 35 6.62 2.52 -4.95
N ALA A 36 6.00 3.70 -4.91
CA ALA A 36 6.70 4.95 -4.66
C ALA A 36 7.23 5.00 -3.22
N TYR A 37 6.42 4.57 -2.25
CA TYR A 37 6.85 4.45 -0.86
C TYR A 37 7.96 3.40 -0.69
N PHE A 38 7.83 2.23 -1.31
CA PHE A 38 8.87 1.19 -1.28
C PHE A 38 10.23 1.73 -1.78
N GLN A 39 10.24 2.45 -2.90
CA GLN A 39 11.47 3.06 -3.42
C GLN A 39 12.08 4.08 -2.46
N GLU A 40 11.26 4.83 -1.72
CA GLU A 40 11.77 5.79 -0.75
C GLU A 40 12.41 5.11 0.46
N ILE A 41 11.84 4.00 0.93
CA ILE A 41 12.46 3.17 1.96
C ILE A 41 13.80 2.62 1.47
N MET A 42 13.88 2.11 0.23
CA MET A 42 15.14 1.63 -0.33
C MET A 42 16.22 2.71 -0.38
N ARG A 43 15.88 3.92 -0.85
CA ARG A 43 16.81 5.07 -0.83
C ARG A 43 17.25 5.43 0.58
N THR A 44 16.36 5.29 1.56
CA THR A 44 16.67 5.57 2.97
C THR A 44 17.64 4.54 3.54
N LEU A 45 17.42 3.25 3.25
CA LEU A 45 18.30 2.16 3.65
C LEU A 45 19.68 2.28 3.00
N GLU A 46 19.75 2.66 1.72
CA GLU A 46 21.01 2.89 1.00
C GLU A 46 21.87 4.02 1.61
N LYS A 47 21.22 5.07 2.13
CA LYS A 47 21.90 6.24 2.73
C LYS A 47 22.17 6.09 4.23
N GLY A 48 21.52 5.12 4.87
CA GLY A 48 21.57 4.91 6.31
C GLY A 48 22.84 4.18 6.79
N PRO A 49 23.02 4.06 8.11
CA PRO A 49 24.02 3.15 8.66
C PRO A 49 23.70 1.71 8.22
N ILE A 50 24.74 0.91 7.97
CA ILE A 50 24.58 -0.50 7.58
C ILE A 50 23.89 -1.24 8.72
N GLN A 51 22.68 -1.75 8.44
CA GLN A 51 21.91 -2.60 9.33
C GLN A 51 21.48 -3.86 8.57
N PRO A 52 21.43 -5.03 9.22
CA PRO A 52 20.88 -6.24 8.58
C PRO A 52 19.40 -6.01 8.23
N VAL A 53 19.07 -6.17 6.95
CA VAL A 53 17.70 -6.11 6.43
C VAL A 53 17.41 -7.42 5.70
N GLY A 54 16.25 -8.01 6.00
CA GLY A 54 15.67 -9.08 5.18
C GLY A 54 14.65 -8.49 4.22
N MET A 55 14.58 -9.03 3.01
CA MET A 55 13.59 -8.64 2.02
C MET A 55 13.04 -9.87 1.32
N ILE A 56 11.74 -9.86 1.06
CA ILE A 56 11.06 -10.86 0.24
C ILE A 56 10.37 -10.13 -0.90
N ILE A 57 10.54 -10.64 -2.13
CA ILE A 57 9.74 -10.24 -3.29
C ILE A 57 8.98 -11.46 -3.75
N CYS A 58 7.67 -11.32 -3.91
CA CYS A 58 6.80 -12.39 -4.39
C CYS A 58 5.84 -11.89 -5.47
N ASP A 59 5.39 -12.83 -6.30
CA ASP A 59 4.44 -12.63 -7.39
C ASP A 59 3.23 -13.55 -7.17
N VAL A 60 2.04 -13.07 -7.54
CA VAL A 60 0.80 -13.86 -7.43
C VAL A 60 0.57 -14.66 -8.70
N ASP A 61 0.80 -15.96 -8.61
CA ASP A 61 0.60 -16.87 -9.73
C ASP A 61 -0.84 -16.88 -10.27
N GLY A 62 -0.97 -16.83 -11.59
CA GLY A 62 -2.24 -17.09 -12.28
C GLY A 62 -3.24 -15.92 -12.29
N LEU A 63 -2.85 -14.72 -11.84
CA LEU A 63 -3.75 -13.54 -11.85
C LEU A 63 -4.36 -13.28 -13.23
N LYS A 64 -3.56 -13.33 -14.30
CA LYS A 64 -4.05 -13.13 -15.67
C LYS A 64 -5.10 -14.17 -16.07
N LEU A 65 -4.87 -15.44 -15.77
CA LEU A 65 -5.82 -16.51 -16.08
C LEU A 65 -7.16 -16.27 -15.38
N ILE A 66 -7.11 -15.85 -14.11
CA ILE A 66 -8.30 -15.52 -13.33
C ILE A 66 -9.03 -14.32 -13.92
N ASN A 67 -8.31 -13.24 -14.27
CA ASN A 67 -8.90 -12.08 -14.91
C ASN A 67 -9.59 -12.43 -16.23
N ASP A 68 -8.92 -13.22 -17.07
CA ASP A 68 -9.42 -13.60 -18.39
C ASP A 68 -10.63 -14.57 -18.31
N THR A 69 -10.70 -15.38 -17.25
CA THR A 69 -11.74 -16.43 -17.11
C THR A 69 -12.92 -16.00 -16.24
N LEU A 70 -12.65 -15.23 -15.18
CA LEU A 70 -13.61 -14.89 -14.11
C LEU A 70 -13.85 -13.38 -13.96
N GLY A 71 -13.09 -12.56 -14.70
CA GLY A 71 -13.19 -11.10 -14.68
C GLY A 71 -12.29 -10.42 -13.64
N HIS A 72 -12.05 -9.14 -13.88
CA HIS A 72 -11.14 -8.33 -13.05
C HIS A 72 -11.58 -8.21 -11.59
N GLU A 73 -12.88 -8.19 -11.29
CA GLU A 73 -13.36 -8.11 -9.91
C GLU A 73 -12.88 -9.31 -9.06
N ILE A 74 -12.77 -10.49 -9.66
CA ILE A 74 -12.27 -11.69 -8.98
C ILE A 74 -10.75 -11.65 -8.83
N GLY A 75 -10.02 -11.14 -9.83
CA GLY A 75 -8.58 -10.91 -9.69
C GLY A 75 -8.25 -9.85 -8.64
N ASP A 76 -9.05 -8.80 -8.55
CA ASP A 76 -8.95 -7.78 -7.51
C ASP A 76 -9.16 -8.41 -6.12
N SER A 77 -10.16 -9.29 -5.98
CA SER A 77 -10.37 -10.04 -4.73
C SER A 77 -9.18 -10.94 -4.36
N LEU A 78 -8.51 -11.55 -5.34
CA LEU A 78 -7.31 -12.35 -5.11
C LEU A 78 -6.15 -11.48 -4.59
N LEU A 79 -5.97 -10.30 -5.17
CA LEU A 79 -4.92 -9.35 -4.75
C LEU A 79 -5.17 -8.82 -3.35
N ILE A 80 -6.43 -8.47 -3.02
CA ILE A 80 -6.84 -8.07 -1.67
C ILE A 80 -6.55 -9.19 -0.68
N THR A 81 -6.95 -10.42 -0.98
CA THR A 81 -6.72 -11.57 -0.10
C THR A 81 -5.23 -11.82 0.11
N THR A 82 -4.42 -11.68 -0.94
CA THR A 82 -2.95 -11.81 -0.83
C THR A 82 -2.36 -10.75 0.11
N ALA A 83 -2.79 -9.49 -0.03
CA ALA A 83 -2.36 -8.41 0.83
C ALA A 83 -2.75 -8.61 2.30
N GLU A 84 -3.95 -9.15 2.55
CA GLU A 84 -4.42 -9.49 3.91
C GLU A 84 -3.57 -10.60 4.53
N ILE A 85 -3.24 -11.64 3.76
CA ILE A 85 -2.36 -12.74 4.22
C ILE A 85 -0.98 -12.20 4.59
N ILE A 86 -0.38 -11.39 3.71
CA ILE A 86 0.93 -10.78 3.95
C ILE A 86 0.88 -9.92 5.21
N SER A 87 -0.11 -9.04 5.32
CA SER A 87 -0.26 -8.13 6.47
C SER A 87 -0.44 -8.88 7.79
N THR A 88 -1.24 -9.94 7.77
CA THR A 88 -1.50 -10.77 8.95
C THR A 88 -0.24 -11.51 9.40
N ALA A 89 0.53 -12.05 8.45
CA ALA A 89 1.77 -12.74 8.75
C ALA A 89 2.86 -11.79 9.26
N LEU A 90 2.93 -10.57 8.71
CA LEU A 90 3.92 -9.56 9.07
C LEU A 90 3.63 -8.89 10.44
N GLY A 91 2.36 -8.76 10.79
CA GLY A 91 1.93 -8.07 12.00
C GLY A 91 2.36 -6.60 12.00
N THR A 92 2.87 -6.11 13.13
CA THR A 92 3.33 -4.71 13.27
C THR A 92 4.82 -4.54 12.97
N GLN A 93 5.53 -5.59 12.56
CA GLN A 93 6.99 -5.61 12.43
C GLN A 93 7.39 -5.77 10.96
N GLY A 94 7.18 -4.73 10.16
CA GLY A 94 7.67 -4.70 8.78
C GLY A 94 6.91 -3.73 7.90
N ILE A 95 7.27 -3.72 6.62
CA ILE A 95 6.68 -2.90 5.58
C ILE A 95 6.28 -3.83 4.45
N ALA A 96 4.99 -3.87 4.10
CA ALA A 96 4.52 -4.56 2.90
C ALA A 96 4.09 -3.54 1.85
N ALA A 97 4.52 -3.73 0.61
CA ALA A 97 4.17 -2.88 -0.51
C ALA A 97 3.76 -3.69 -1.74
N ARG A 98 2.73 -3.22 -2.47
CA ARG A 98 2.45 -3.70 -3.82
C ARG A 98 3.27 -2.87 -4.80
N ILE A 99 4.20 -3.52 -5.48
CA ILE A 99 5.20 -2.87 -6.34
C ILE A 99 4.92 -3.03 -7.84
N GLY A 100 4.03 -3.96 -8.20
CA GLY A 100 3.59 -4.25 -9.57
C GLY A 100 2.12 -4.64 -9.64
N GLY A 101 1.71 -5.28 -10.74
CA GLY A 101 0.33 -5.76 -10.92
C GLY A 101 -0.01 -6.85 -9.91
N ASP A 102 0.79 -7.90 -9.88
CA ASP A 102 0.74 -9.09 -9.03
C ASP A 102 1.92 -9.17 -8.05
N GLU A 103 2.86 -8.22 -8.13
CA GLU A 103 4.10 -8.24 -7.36
C GLU A 103 4.00 -7.50 -6.01
N PHE A 104 4.50 -8.15 -4.96
CA PHE A 104 4.58 -7.62 -3.60
C PHE A 104 6.03 -7.65 -3.08
N ALA A 105 6.37 -6.69 -2.22
CA ALA A 105 7.63 -6.61 -1.49
C ALA A 105 7.38 -6.48 0.01
N ILE A 106 8.14 -7.24 0.81
CA ILE A 106 8.12 -7.29 2.28
C ILE A 106 9.52 -7.03 2.83
#